data_AF-A0A9D7C9R1-F1
#
_entry.id   AF-A0A9D7C9R1-F1
#
_cell.length_a   1.000
_cell.length_b   1.000
_cell.length_c   1.000
_cell.angle_alpha   90.00
_cell.angle_beta   90.00
_cell.angle_gamma   90.00
#
_symmetry.space_group_name_H-M   'P 1'
#
loop_
_entity.id
_entity.type
_entity.pdbx_description
1 polymer ?
#
loop_
_entity_poly.entity_id
_entity_poly.type
_entity_poly.pdbx_seq_one_letter_code
_entity_poly.pdbx_strand_id
1 'polypeptide(L)'
;MSDPIGAISSRLGALQGGGLTGGLAGGLTGDLKGALSGGVGGTDGAKRYTFDIGKGDGTAGTGGPSFGDTLTKAINQVSEAQDTSSDLVQRFMRGDPVELHQVMAASEEAGIALEVMIELRNKVTEAYRTLINMQS
;
A
#
# COMPACT_ATOMS: atom_id res chain seq x y z
N MET A 1 44.35 -11.40 -20.45
CA MET A 1 44.82 -10.85 -21.74
C MET A 1 43.60 -10.82 -22.64
N SER A 2 43.11 -9.61 -22.89
CA SER A 2 42.00 -9.27 -23.80
C SER A 2 42.28 -9.81 -25.22
N ASP A 3 41.33 -10.11 -26.10
CA ASP A 3 40.27 -9.22 -26.60
C ASP A 3 39.33 -9.98 -27.59
N PRO A 4 38.24 -9.35 -28.10
CA PRO A 4 36.89 -9.93 -28.07
C PRO A 4 36.14 -9.82 -29.43
N ILE A 5 34.82 -10.06 -29.44
CA ILE A 5 33.84 -9.62 -30.46
C ILE A 5 34.08 -10.12 -31.90
N GLY A 6 33.37 -11.19 -32.30
CA GLY A 6 33.17 -11.47 -33.73
C GLY A 6 32.69 -12.87 -34.06
N ALA A 7 31.40 -13.17 -33.85
CA ALA A 7 30.59 -14.06 -34.70
C ALA A 7 29.22 -14.33 -34.06
N ILE A 8 28.40 -13.28 -33.94
CA ILE A 8 26.94 -13.42 -33.93
C ILE A 8 26.54 -13.60 -35.40
N SER A 9 26.43 -14.84 -35.91
CA SER A 9 25.54 -15.18 -37.04
C SER A 9 25.60 -16.68 -37.39
N SER A 10 24.86 -17.55 -36.69
CA SER A 10 24.57 -18.92 -37.18
C SER A 10 23.27 -19.53 -36.65
N ARG A 11 22.39 -18.77 -35.99
CA ARG A 11 21.06 -19.26 -35.58
C ARG A 11 20.00 -18.94 -36.64
N LEU A 12 20.10 -19.59 -37.80
CA LEU A 12 19.01 -19.62 -38.80
C LEU A 12 18.88 -21.00 -39.49
N GLY A 13 19.25 -22.09 -38.80
CA GLY A 13 19.29 -23.44 -39.39
C GLY A 13 18.36 -24.48 -38.73
N ALA A 14 17.37 -24.09 -37.92
CA ALA A 14 16.51 -25.04 -37.19
C ALA A 14 15.07 -25.10 -37.71
N LEU A 15 14.90 -25.25 -39.02
CA LEU A 15 13.61 -25.64 -39.62
C LEU A 15 13.84 -26.66 -40.75
N GLN A 16 14.21 -27.89 -40.41
CA GLN A 16 13.94 -29.06 -41.26
C GLN A 16 14.08 -30.37 -40.48
N GLY A 17 12.98 -31.10 -40.33
CA GLY A 17 12.99 -32.57 -40.32
C GLY A 17 12.70 -33.28 -39.00
N GLY A 18 11.44 -33.69 -38.80
CA GLY A 18 11.12 -34.91 -38.01
C GLY A 18 9.87 -34.83 -37.13
N GLY A 19 8.77 -35.47 -37.56
CA GLY A 19 7.78 -36.03 -36.65
C GLY A 19 6.42 -35.32 -36.54
N LEU A 20 5.63 -35.31 -37.61
CA LEU A 20 4.18 -35.20 -37.51
C LEU A 20 3.62 -36.61 -37.27
N THR A 21 3.48 -37.04 -36.02
CA THR A 21 2.80 -38.29 -35.66
C THR A 21 1.79 -38.02 -34.55
N GLY A 22 0.55 -38.46 -34.79
CA GLY A 22 -0.66 -38.01 -34.11
C GLY A 22 -0.78 -38.32 -32.61
N GLY A 23 -1.61 -37.51 -31.96
CA GLY A 23 -2.00 -37.66 -30.56
C GLY A 23 -3.00 -36.58 -30.16
N LEU A 24 -4.23 -36.67 -30.68
CA LEU A 24 -5.36 -35.76 -30.32
C LEU A 24 -6.39 -36.45 -29.41
N ALA A 25 -6.03 -37.55 -28.72
CA ALA A 25 -6.98 -38.34 -27.96
C ALA A 25 -6.69 -38.28 -26.45
N GLY A 26 -7.56 -37.56 -25.72
CA GLY A 26 -7.88 -37.84 -24.32
C GLY A 26 -7.04 -37.11 -23.27
N GLY A 27 -7.66 -36.12 -22.60
CA GLY A 27 -7.13 -35.58 -21.34
C GLY A 27 -7.40 -34.11 -21.07
N LEU A 28 -8.66 -33.65 -21.11
CA LEU A 28 -9.06 -32.35 -20.55
C LEU A 28 -10.26 -32.47 -19.60
N THR A 29 -10.37 -33.61 -18.91
CA THR A 29 -11.44 -33.88 -17.93
C THR A 29 -10.91 -33.92 -16.48
N GLY A 30 -9.62 -33.66 -16.28
CA GLY A 30 -9.03 -33.49 -14.95
C GLY A 30 -8.99 -32.02 -14.55
N ASP A 31 -9.49 -31.71 -13.35
CA ASP A 31 -8.99 -30.61 -12.51
C ASP A 31 -9.48 -29.16 -12.73
N LEU A 32 -10.69 -28.93 -13.26
CA LEU A 32 -11.30 -27.59 -13.12
C LEU A 32 -11.89 -27.31 -11.72
N LYS A 33 -12.19 -28.34 -10.93
CA LYS A 33 -12.82 -28.17 -9.60
C LYS A 33 -11.85 -27.66 -8.52
N GLY A 34 -10.54 -27.75 -8.73
CA GLY A 34 -9.51 -27.22 -7.83
C GLY A 34 -9.09 -25.77 -8.12
N ALA A 35 -9.22 -25.31 -9.36
CA ALA A 35 -8.75 -23.99 -9.80
C ALA A 35 -9.64 -22.81 -9.32
N LEU A 36 -10.79 -23.09 -8.71
CA LEU A 36 -11.77 -22.10 -8.26
C LEU A 36 -12.06 -22.16 -6.75
N SER A 37 -11.32 -22.97 -5.99
CA SER A 37 -11.38 -23.02 -4.52
C SER A 37 -10.34 -22.11 -3.84
N GLY A 38 -9.44 -21.48 -4.60
CA GLY A 38 -8.55 -20.43 -4.11
C GLY A 38 -9.26 -19.09 -4.11
N GLY A 39 -10.32 -18.96 -3.30
CA GLY A 39 -11.04 -17.71 -3.08
C GLY A 39 -10.08 -16.64 -2.57
N VAL A 40 -9.72 -15.74 -3.49
CA VAL A 40 -9.23 -14.36 -3.33
C VAL A 40 -9.16 -13.90 -1.87
N GLY A 41 -7.98 -14.07 -1.26
CA GLY A 41 -7.57 -13.27 -0.13
C GLY A 41 -7.09 -11.91 -0.64
N GLY A 42 -7.78 -10.83 -0.26
CA GLY A 42 -7.27 -9.46 -0.42
C GLY A 42 -8.21 -8.54 -1.20
N THR A 43 -9.09 -7.83 -0.49
CA THR A 43 -9.81 -6.67 -1.04
C THR A 43 -9.73 -5.41 -0.18
N ASP A 44 -8.85 -5.34 0.83
CA ASP A 44 -8.70 -4.10 1.62
C ASP A 44 -7.37 -3.41 1.30
N GLY A 45 -7.34 -2.76 0.14
CA GLY A 45 -6.25 -1.91 -0.35
C GLY A 45 -6.16 -0.53 0.33
N ALA A 46 -6.84 -0.31 1.45
CA ALA A 46 -6.63 0.89 2.27
C ALA A 46 -5.27 0.74 2.96
N LYS A 47 -4.29 1.56 2.55
CA LYS A 47 -2.96 1.63 3.17
C LYS A 47 -3.10 2.19 4.59
N ARG A 48 -3.57 1.37 5.55
CA ARG A 48 -3.53 1.75 6.96
C ARG A 48 -2.08 1.94 7.33
N TYR A 49 -1.76 3.16 7.75
CA TYR A 49 -0.48 3.45 8.35
C TYR A 49 -0.48 2.76 9.71
N THR A 50 0.37 1.75 9.88
CA THR A 50 0.65 1.11 11.16
C THR A 50 2.01 1.58 11.62
N PHE A 51 2.07 2.30 12.74
CA PHE A 51 3.34 2.78 13.30
C PHE A 51 3.75 1.89 14.47
N ASP A 52 4.61 0.92 14.18
CA ASP A 52 5.15 -0.02 15.17
C ASP A 52 6.28 0.65 15.98
N ILE A 53 5.91 1.31 17.08
CA ILE A 53 6.86 1.63 18.15
C ILE A 53 6.95 0.37 19.00
N GLY A 54 8.04 -0.38 18.86
CA GLY A 54 8.27 -1.69 19.48
C GLY A 54 7.53 -1.85 20.81
N LYS A 55 6.52 -2.73 20.81
CA LYS A 55 5.67 -3.05 21.95
C LYS A 55 6.56 -3.48 23.11
N GLY A 56 6.89 -2.54 23.98
CA GLY A 56 7.60 -2.79 25.23
C GLY A 56 6.85 -3.87 26.01
N ASP A 57 7.57 -4.93 26.32
CA ASP A 57 7.24 -5.99 27.25
C ASP A 57 7.21 -5.45 28.70
N GLY A 58 6.38 -4.44 28.95
CA GLY A 58 6.08 -3.92 30.27
C GLY A 58 4.64 -4.25 30.63
N THR A 59 4.45 -5.40 31.25
CA THR A 59 3.37 -5.79 32.17
C THR A 59 2.06 -4.99 32.06
N ALA A 60 0.99 -5.70 31.69
CA ALA A 60 -0.39 -5.24 31.82
C ALA A 60 -0.64 -4.56 33.19
N GLY A 61 -0.87 -3.25 33.17
CA GLY A 61 -1.14 -2.49 34.40
C GLY A 61 -1.03 -0.98 34.27
N THR A 62 -1.84 -0.36 33.39
CA THR A 62 -2.54 0.94 33.55
C THR A 62 -3.23 1.24 32.21
N GLY A 63 -4.56 1.10 32.16
CA GLY A 63 -5.35 0.96 30.94
C GLY A 63 -5.57 2.25 30.14
N GLY A 64 -4.72 2.49 29.15
CA GLY A 64 -4.95 3.47 28.09
C GLY A 64 -4.23 3.08 26.79
N PRO A 65 -4.68 3.57 25.62
CA PRO A 65 -3.95 3.38 24.36
C PRO A 65 -2.51 3.88 24.49
N SER A 66 -1.53 3.19 23.90
CA SER A 66 -0.17 3.72 23.89
C SER A 66 -0.11 5.03 23.08
N PHE A 67 0.92 5.84 23.33
CA PHE A 67 1.19 7.03 22.52
C PHE A 67 1.32 6.67 21.02
N GLY A 68 1.99 5.55 20.72
CA GLY A 68 2.12 5.02 19.36
C GLY A 68 0.77 4.68 18.72
N ASP A 69 -0.14 4.06 19.48
CA ASP A 69 -1.50 3.76 19.00
C ASP A 69 -2.30 5.04 18.71
N THR A 70 -2.15 6.05 19.57
CA THR A 70 -2.86 7.33 19.43
C THR A 70 -2.32 8.11 18.22
N LEU A 71 -1.00 8.15 18.04
CA LEU A 71 -0.35 8.75 16.88
C LEU A 71 -0.80 8.03 15.60
N THR A 72 -0.75 6.70 15.58
CA THR A 72 -1.21 5.86 14.45
C THR A 72 -2.65 6.19 14.06
N LYS A 73 -3.54 6.32 15.04
CA LYS A 73 -4.93 6.73 14.80
C LYS A 73 -5.02 8.12 14.18
N ALA A 74 -4.26 9.09 14.68
CA ALA A 74 -4.24 10.43 14.12
C ALA A 74 -3.75 10.45 12.66
N ILE A 75 -2.71 9.67 12.31
CA ILE A 75 -2.24 9.54 10.92
C ILE A 75 -3.36 9.00 10.02
N ASN A 76 -4.04 7.95 10.46
CA ASN A 76 -5.13 7.35 9.70
C ASN A 76 -6.31 8.32 9.53
N GLN A 77 -6.62 9.11 10.56
CA GLN A 77 -7.67 10.14 10.49
C GLN A 77 -7.34 11.23 9.47
N VAL A 78 -6.08 11.69 9.39
CA VAL A 78 -5.68 12.66 8.36
C VAL A 78 -5.78 12.08 6.96
N SER A 79 -5.41 10.80 6.79
CA SER A 79 -5.58 10.11 5.50
C SER A 79 -7.06 10.01 5.11
N GLU A 80 -7.93 9.64 6.05
CA GLU A 80 -9.37 9.54 5.83
C GLU A 80 -10.01 10.89 5.52
N ALA A 81 -9.58 11.96 6.19
CA ALA A 81 -10.05 13.32 5.90
C ALA A 81 -9.65 13.77 4.48
N GLN A 82 -8.43 13.45 4.03
CA GLN A 82 -8.00 13.71 2.65
C GLN A 82 -8.82 12.92 1.62
N ASP A 83 -9.03 11.63 1.86
CA ASP A 83 -9.81 10.78 0.96
C ASP A 83 -11.27 11.26 0.88
N THR A 84 -11.86 11.65 2.02
CA THR A 84 -13.21 12.20 2.10
C THR A 84 -13.33 13.52 1.35
N SER A 85 -12.40 14.45 1.55
CA SER A 85 -12.36 15.71 0.79
C SER A 85 -12.27 15.44 -0.72
N SER A 86 -11.42 14.51 -1.14
CA SER A 86 -11.27 14.15 -2.56
C SER A 86 -12.55 13.53 -3.13
N ASP A 87 -13.21 12.64 -2.41
CA ASP A 87 -14.49 12.04 -2.83
C ASP A 87 -15.57 13.12 -2.99
N LEU A 88 -15.71 14.02 -2.01
CA LEU A 88 -16.69 15.10 -2.06
C LEU A 88 -16.45 16.04 -3.24
N VAL A 89 -15.19 16.37 -3.55
CA VAL A 89 -14.83 17.14 -4.76
C VAL A 89 -15.28 16.39 -6.01
N GLN A 90 -14.97 15.09 -6.12
CA GLN A 90 -15.32 14.28 -7.28
C GLN A 90 -16.84 14.12 -7.46
N ARG A 91 -17.58 13.97 -6.36
CA ARG A 91 -19.04 13.89 -6.37
C ARG A 91 -19.67 15.20 -6.80
N PHE A 92 -19.19 16.31 -6.26
CA PHE A 92 -19.60 17.65 -6.69
C PHE A 92 -19.36 17.88 -8.18
N MET A 93 -18.18 17.50 -8.70
CA MET A 93 -17.86 17.62 -10.14
C MET A 93 -18.73 16.72 -11.04
N ARG A 94 -19.25 15.60 -10.51
CA ARG A 94 -20.17 14.70 -11.23
C ARG A 94 -21.63 15.15 -11.18
N GLY A 95 -21.94 16.21 -10.42
CA GLY A 95 -23.31 16.71 -10.24
C GLY A 95 -24.14 15.88 -9.26
N ASP A 96 -23.50 15.11 -8.37
CA ASP A 96 -24.18 14.48 -7.24
C ASP A 96 -24.77 15.56 -6.31
N PRO A 97 -25.77 15.24 -5.46
CA PRO A 97 -26.35 16.17 -4.48
C PRO A 97 -25.39 16.43 -3.30
N VAL A 98 -24.21 16.98 -3.59
CA VAL A 98 -23.22 17.45 -2.63
C VAL A 98 -23.18 18.96 -2.71
N GLU A 99 -23.35 19.62 -1.58
CA GLU A 99 -23.34 21.08 -1.54
C GLU A 99 -21.90 21.60 -1.52
N LEU A 100 -21.65 22.73 -2.20
CA LEU A 100 -20.31 23.33 -2.29
C LEU A 100 -19.70 23.61 -0.90
N HIS A 101 -20.52 24.03 0.07
CA HIS A 101 -20.05 24.31 1.43
C HIS A 101 -19.53 23.06 2.15
N GLN A 102 -20.05 21.86 1.83
CA GLN A 102 -19.56 20.61 2.40
C GLN A 102 -18.19 20.24 1.82
N VAL A 103 -18.00 20.48 0.52
CA VAL A 103 -16.70 20.28 -0.15
C VAL A 103 -15.65 21.22 0.43
N MET A 104 -16.00 22.50 0.61
CA MET A 104 -15.11 23.49 1.22
C MET A 104 -14.79 23.13 2.67
N ALA A 105 -15.79 22.80 3.49
CA ALA A 105 -15.59 22.42 4.89
C ALA A 105 -14.68 21.18 5.01
N ALA A 106 -14.92 20.14 4.22
CA ALA A 106 -14.09 18.94 4.24
C ALA A 106 -12.66 19.20 3.79
N SER A 107 -12.46 20.11 2.82
CA SER A 107 -11.14 20.50 2.35
C SER A 107 -10.37 21.33 3.40
N GLU A 108 -11.06 22.23 4.10
CA GLU A 108 -10.50 23.00 5.21
C GLU A 108 -10.13 22.09 6.39
N GLU A 109 -11.01 21.17 6.77
CA GLU A 109 -10.77 20.19 7.82
C GLU A 109 -9.54 19.32 7.51
N ALA A 110 -9.46 18.77 6.30
CA ALA A 110 -8.32 17.98 5.86
C ALA A 110 -7.00 18.80 5.87
N GLY A 111 -7.07 20.07 5.49
CA GLY A 111 -5.92 20.99 5.52
C GLY A 111 -5.41 21.27 6.93
N ILE A 112 -6.31 21.62 7.85
CA ILE A 112 -5.97 21.86 9.26
C ILE A 112 -5.41 20.60 9.91
N ALA A 113 -6.04 19.45 9.68
CA ALA A 113 -5.60 18.18 10.26
C ALA A 113 -4.19 17.78 9.77
N LEU A 114 -3.87 18.05 8.50
CA LEU A 114 -2.52 17.84 7.96
C LEU A 114 -1.48 18.76 8.60
N GLU A 115 -1.79 20.05 8.79
CA GLU A 115 -0.88 21.01 9.41
C GLU A 115 -0.51 20.59 10.84
N VAL A 116 -1.51 20.20 11.63
CA VAL A 116 -1.33 19.65 12.99
C VAL A 116 -0.43 18.41 12.95
N MET A 117 -0.62 17.51 11.98
CA MET A 117 0.21 16.31 11.83
C MET A 117 1.67 16.62 11.47
N ILE A 118 1.92 17.67 10.67
CA ILE A 118 3.28 18.10 10.34
C ILE A 118 3.99 18.62 11.58
N GLU A 119 3.32 19.43 12.40
CA GLU A 119 3.87 19.88 13.69
C GLU A 119 4.20 18.70 14.59
N LEU A 120 3.28 17.74 14.71
CA LEU A 120 3.47 16.55 15.51
C LEU A 120 4.64 15.69 15.01
N ARG A 121 4.76 15.47 13.69
CA ARG A 121 5.88 14.77 13.07
C ARG A 121 7.21 15.42 13.45
N ASN A 122 7.27 16.76 13.37
CA ASN A 122 8.48 17.51 13.70
C ASN A 122 8.83 17.34 15.19
N LYS A 123 7.83 17.44 16.08
CA LYS A 123 8.02 17.27 17.53
C LYS A 123 8.43 15.86 17.94
N VAL A 124 7.84 14.82 17.33
CA VAL A 124 8.22 13.42 17.58
C VAL A 124 9.65 13.16 17.09
N THR A 125 10.02 13.71 15.93
CA THR A 125 11.38 13.60 15.39
C THR A 125 12.39 14.34 16.29
N GLU A 126 12.04 15.52 16.79
CA GLU A 126 12.84 16.29 17.75
C GLU A 126 13.04 15.51 19.06
N ALA A 127 11.97 14.98 19.63
CA ALA A 127 12.02 14.16 20.85
C ALA A 127 12.91 12.93 20.68
N TYR A 128 12.83 12.23 19.54
CA TYR A 128 13.69 11.09 19.23
C TYR A 128 15.18 11.49 19.17
N ARG A 129 15.51 12.62 18.53
CA ARG A 129 16.88 13.14 18.47
C ARG A 129 17.41 13.51 19.87
N THR A 130 16.59 14.15 20.70
CA THR A 130 16.97 14.53 22.07
C THR A 130 17.26 13.32 22.96
N LEU A 131 16.45 12.25 22.88
CA LEU A 131 16.64 11.01 23.64
C LEU A 131 17.97 10.30 23.33
N ILE A 132 18.45 10.39 22.09
CA ILE A 132 19.71 9.79 21.65
C ILE A 132 20.91 10.66 22.06
N ASN A 133 20.76 11.99 21.96
CA ASN A 133 21.85 12.92 22.26
C ASN A 133 22.12 13.10 23.77
N MET A 134 21.18 12.74 24.66
CA MET A 134 21.40 12.79 26.11
C MET A 134 22.16 11.58 26.68
N GLN A 135 22.39 10.53 25.88
CA GLN A 135 23.08 9.30 26.32
C GLN A 135 24.52 9.17 25.79
N SER A 136 25.02 10.21 25.10
CA SER A 136 26.43 10.34 24.71
C SER A 136 27.10 11.44 25.54
#